data_AF-A0A9E0PVQ9-F1
#
_entry.id   AF-A0A9E0PVQ9-F1
#
_cell.length_a   1.000
_cell.length_b   1.000
_cell.length_c   1.000
_cell.angle_alpha   90.00
_cell.angle_beta   90.00
_cell.angle_gamma   90.00
#
_symmetry.space_group_name_H-M   'P 1'
#
loop_
_entity.id
_entity.type
_entity.pdbx_description
1 polymer ?
#
loop_
_entity_poly.entity_id
_entity_poly.type
_entity_poly.pdbx_seq_one_letter_code
_entity_poly.pdbx_strand_id
1 'polypeptide(L)'
;MQINELKRKHKNKKDRLIGRGGKHAKTSGRGGKGQTARAGNKRRPELRDIIKKLPKLRGYRFNSRIGDKVVEAKPEEKFSEIRKRTGMKGGKIVIKK
;
A
#
# COMPACT_ATOMS: atom_id res chain seq x y z
N MET A 1 11.03 37.94 10.84
CA MET A 1 10.96 37.00 11.98
C MET A 1 12.38 36.66 12.37
N GLN A 2 12.76 36.99 13.61
CA GLN A 2 14.03 36.52 14.17
C GLN A 2 13.87 35.07 14.66
N ILE A 3 14.98 34.32 14.74
CA ILE A 3 14.96 32.88 15.11
C ILE A 3 14.38 32.67 16.52
N ASN A 4 14.67 33.58 17.45
CA ASN A 4 14.17 33.61 18.83
C ASN A 4 12.65 33.91 18.93
N GLU A 5 12.00 34.34 17.86
CA GLU A 5 10.57 34.68 17.84
C GLU A 5 9.71 33.54 17.26
N LEU A 6 10.34 32.49 16.71
CA LEU A 6 9.64 31.38 16.07
C LEU A 6 8.81 30.59 17.08
N LYS A 7 7.48 30.74 17.01
CA LYS A 7 6.50 29.95 17.77
C LYS A 7 5.76 29.00 16.84
N ARG A 8 5.59 27.76 17.29
CA ARG A 8 4.88 26.72 16.53
C ARG A 8 3.35 26.93 16.62
N LYS A 9 2.65 26.80 15.49
CA LYS A 9 1.16 26.84 15.44
C LYS A 9 0.52 25.56 16.02
N HIS A 10 1.17 24.41 15.85
CA HIS A 10 0.71 23.12 16.37
C HIS A 10 1.74 22.51 17.32
N LYS A 11 1.28 21.90 18.40
CA LYS A 11 2.15 21.30 19.43
C LYS A 11 2.66 19.93 18.97
N ASN A 12 3.94 19.66 19.18
CA ASN A 12 4.50 18.33 18.92
C ASN A 12 4.05 17.37 20.03
N LYS A 13 3.74 16.13 19.63
CA LYS A 13 3.52 15.05 20.58
C LYS A 13 4.84 14.72 21.28
N LYS A 14 4.81 14.58 22.60
CA LYS A 14 5.95 14.04 23.36
C LYS A 14 5.93 12.52 23.29
N ASP A 15 7.11 11.92 23.20
CA ASP A 15 7.24 10.47 23.25
C ASP A 15 6.92 9.92 24.64
N ARG A 16 6.46 8.67 24.67
CA ARG A 16 6.15 7.97 25.92
C ARG A 16 7.43 7.42 26.52
N LEU A 17 7.84 7.95 27.67
CA LEU A 17 8.92 7.40 28.48
C LEU A 17 8.42 6.17 29.25
N ILE A 18 9.14 5.06 29.17
CA ILE A 18 8.83 3.78 29.82
C ILE A 18 9.98 3.44 30.77
N GLY A 19 9.69 2.86 31.95
CA GLY A 19 10.73 2.48 32.92
C GLY A 19 11.39 3.68 33.62
N ARG A 20 10.64 4.77 33.83
CA ARG A 20 11.09 6.02 34.49
C ARG A 20 10.05 6.51 35.52
N GLY A 21 9.47 5.60 36.32
CA GLY A 21 8.46 5.92 37.34
C GLY A 21 6.99 5.83 36.86
N GLY A 22 6.05 5.88 37.81
CA GLY A 22 4.59 5.80 37.56
C GLY A 22 4.05 4.44 37.10
N LYS A 23 2.95 4.46 36.33
CA LYS A 23 2.18 3.26 35.89
C LYS A 23 2.99 2.20 35.14
N HIS A 24 4.06 2.59 34.44
CA HIS A 24 4.90 1.70 33.63
C HIS A 24 6.35 1.64 34.14
N ALA A 25 6.59 1.86 35.43
CA ALA A 25 7.93 1.83 36.02
C ALA A 25 8.50 0.41 36.12
N LYS A 26 7.76 -0.50 36.76
CA LYS A 26 8.28 -1.79 37.23
C LYS A 26 8.40 -2.84 36.13
N THR A 27 7.35 -2.99 35.31
CA THR A 27 7.29 -4.02 34.26
C THR A 27 7.28 -3.44 32.86
N SER A 28 7.43 -2.11 32.72
CA SER A 28 7.39 -1.43 31.42
C SER A 28 6.13 -1.74 30.60
N GLY A 29 5.01 -2.08 31.27
CA GLY A 29 3.76 -2.49 30.64
C GLY A 29 3.69 -3.95 30.18
N ARG A 30 4.67 -4.79 30.52
CA ARG A 30 4.70 -6.21 30.10
C ARG A 30 3.81 -7.11 30.96
N GLY A 31 3.66 -6.81 32.26
CA GLY A 31 2.75 -7.51 33.19
C GLY A 31 3.03 -9.00 33.50
N GLY A 32 3.74 -9.72 32.61
CA GLY A 32 3.99 -11.15 32.73
C GLY A 32 5.31 -11.52 33.42
N LYS A 33 5.50 -12.83 33.60
CA LYS A 33 6.74 -13.49 34.04
C LYS A 33 7.25 -14.43 32.93
N GLY A 34 8.45 -14.99 33.10
CA GLY A 34 9.00 -16.00 32.19
C GLY A 34 9.38 -15.42 30.82
N GLN A 35 9.25 -16.23 29.77
CA GLN A 35 9.72 -15.88 28.42
C GLN A 35 9.20 -14.52 27.93
N THR A 36 7.97 -14.14 28.27
CA THR A 36 7.33 -12.92 27.76
C THR A 36 7.96 -11.62 28.26
N ALA A 37 8.52 -11.66 29.47
CA ALA A 37 9.13 -10.51 30.13
C ALA A 37 10.64 -10.38 29.90
N ARG A 38 11.31 -11.45 29.44
CA ARG A 38 12.76 -11.46 29.22
C ARG A 38 13.14 -10.69 27.94
N ALA A 39 14.38 -10.20 27.92
CA ALA A 39 14.98 -9.62 26.73
C ALA A 39 15.09 -10.68 25.62
N GLY A 40 15.01 -10.26 24.36
CA GLY A 40 15.16 -11.18 23.22
C GLY A 40 13.94 -12.06 22.92
N ASN A 41 12.84 -11.93 23.67
CA ASN A 41 11.61 -12.66 23.40
C ASN A 41 10.97 -12.24 22.05
N LYS A 42 11.28 -12.99 21.00
CA LYS A 42 10.71 -12.86 19.65
C LYS A 42 9.90 -14.11 19.33
N ARG A 43 8.71 -14.25 19.93
CA ARG A 43 7.79 -15.34 19.61
C ARG A 43 7.42 -15.30 18.12
N ARG A 44 7.47 -16.47 17.47
CA ARG A 44 7.08 -16.63 16.07
C ARG A 44 5.58 -16.37 15.94
N PRO A 45 5.13 -15.44 15.07
CA PRO A 45 3.70 -15.25 14.82
C PRO A 45 3.10 -16.47 14.13
N GLU A 46 1.93 -16.92 14.58
CA GLU A 46 1.18 -18.05 14.00
C GLU A 46 0.85 -17.81 12.52
N LEU A 47 0.64 -16.55 12.14
CA LEU A 47 0.39 -16.13 10.76
C LEU A 47 1.52 -16.55 9.80
N ARG A 48 2.74 -16.77 10.28
CA ARG A 48 3.84 -17.27 9.45
C ARG A 48 3.57 -18.70 8.94
N ASP A 49 2.88 -19.53 9.72
CA ASP A 49 2.55 -20.89 9.32
C ASP A 49 1.31 -20.90 8.42
N ILE A 50 0.38 -19.95 8.61
CA ILE A 50 -0.73 -19.70 7.68
C ILE A 50 -0.19 -19.30 6.30
N ILE A 51 0.72 -18.32 6.22
CA ILE A 51 1.32 -17.87 4.95
C ILE A 51 2.02 -19.02 4.24
N LYS A 52 2.72 -19.90 4.97
CA LYS A 52 3.44 -21.03 4.38
C LYS A 52 2.52 -22.06 3.74
N LYS A 53 1.28 -22.20 4.22
CA LYS A 53 0.27 -23.10 3.63
C LYS A 53 -0.31 -22.54 2.33
N LEU A 54 -0.35 -21.21 2.18
CA LEU A 54 -0.92 -20.59 1.00
C LEU A 54 0.02 -20.76 -0.22
N PRO A 55 -0.51 -21.18 -1.38
CA PRO A 55 0.29 -21.21 -2.60
C PRO A 55 0.71 -19.79 -3.00
N LYS A 56 1.90 -19.67 -3.60
CA LYS A 56 2.35 -18.38 -4.14
C LYS A 56 1.41 -17.94 -5.27
N LEU A 57 0.96 -16.70 -5.24
CA LEU A 57 0.16 -16.09 -6.31
C LEU A 57 1.05 -15.77 -7.53
N ARG A 58 1.44 -16.79 -8.30
CA ARG A 58 2.17 -16.63 -9.56
C ARG A 58 1.26 -15.98 -10.60
N GLY A 59 1.79 -15.03 -11.39
CA GLY A 59 1.03 -14.38 -12.47
C GLY A 59 -0.02 -13.35 -12.02
N TYR A 60 -0.27 -13.18 -10.72
CA TYR A 60 -1.30 -12.26 -10.21
C TYR A 60 -1.10 -10.79 -10.62
N ARG A 61 0.15 -10.37 -10.88
CA ARG A 61 0.47 -9.02 -11.37
C ARG A 61 0.97 -9.00 -12.80
N PHE A 62 0.55 -9.96 -13.62
CA PHE A 62 0.80 -9.88 -15.06
C PHE A 62 -0.11 -8.79 -15.64
N ASN A 63 0.47 -7.63 -15.94
CA ASN A 63 -0.23 -6.58 -16.66
C ASN A 63 -0.29 -7.03 -18.13
N SER A 64 -1.30 -7.83 -18.47
CA SER A 64 -1.54 -8.22 -19.87
C SER A 64 -1.61 -6.95 -20.69
N ARG A 65 -0.68 -6.78 -21.64
CA ARG A 65 -0.81 -5.75 -22.67
C ARG A 65 -2.08 -6.09 -23.43
N ILE A 66 -3.20 -5.48 -23.05
CA ILE A 66 -4.37 -5.40 -23.92
C ILE A 66 -3.86 -4.58 -25.09
N GLY A 67 -3.42 -5.27 -26.15
CA GLY A 67 -2.83 -4.65 -27.32
C GLY A 67 -3.75 -3.58 -27.88
N ASP A 68 -3.15 -2.59 -28.54
CA ASP A 68 -3.91 -1.55 -29.23
C ASP A 68 -4.98 -2.19 -30.12
N LYS A 69 -6.21 -1.70 -30.02
CA LYS A 69 -7.31 -2.21 -30.83
C LYS A 69 -7.13 -1.69 -32.26
N VAL A 70 -6.80 -2.61 -33.17
CA VAL A 70 -6.65 -2.31 -34.59
C VAL A 70 -8.03 -2.29 -35.23
N VAL A 71 -8.37 -1.19 -35.91
CA VAL A 71 -9.67 -1.03 -36.59
C VAL A 71 -9.46 -0.60 -38.03
N GLU A 72 -10.27 -1.16 -38.92
CA GLU A 72 -10.37 -0.72 -40.32
C GLU A 72 -11.26 0.53 -40.40
N ALA A 73 -10.70 1.61 -40.93
CA ALA A 73 -11.41 2.88 -41.12
C ALA A 73 -12.08 2.89 -42.50
N LYS A 74 -13.35 3.31 -42.55
CA LYS A 74 -13.99 3.66 -43.83
C LYS A 74 -13.61 5.10 -44.21
N PRO A 75 -13.61 5.45 -45.52
CA PRO A 75 -13.33 6.83 -45.94
C PRO A 75 -14.30 7.79 -45.24
N GLU A 76 -13.73 8.85 -44.64
CA GLU A 76 -14.42 9.94 -43.93
C GLU A 76 -15.05 9.62 -42.55
N GLU A 77 -14.87 8.43 -41.97
CA GLU A 77 -15.38 8.13 -40.62
C GLU A 77 -14.61 8.94 -39.53
N LYS A 78 -15.34 9.63 -38.65
CA LYS A 78 -14.75 10.28 -37.47
C LYS A 78 -14.41 9.25 -36.39
N PHE A 79 -13.39 9.52 -35.57
CA PHE A 79 -13.02 8.65 -34.45
C PHE A 79 -14.18 8.38 -33.45
N SER A 80 -15.12 9.32 -33.31
CA SER A 80 -16.32 9.17 -32.49
C SER A 80 -17.28 8.12 -33.06
N GLU A 81 -17.41 8.04 -34.38
CA GLU A 81 -18.26 7.07 -35.09
C GLU A 81 -17.64 5.68 -35.04
N ILE A 82 -16.32 5.59 -35.20
CA ILE A 82 -15.56 4.33 -35.05
C ILE A 82 -15.79 3.74 -33.66
N ARG A 83 -15.74 4.55 -32.59
CA ARG A 83 -15.98 4.09 -31.21
C ARG A 83 -17.41 3.62 -30.96
N LYS A 84 -18.40 4.34 -31.50
CA LYS A 84 -19.82 3.98 -31.39
C LYS A 84 -20.13 2.67 -32.11
N ARG A 85 -19.60 2.49 -33.33
CA ARG A 85 -19.76 1.25 -34.12
C ARG A 85 -19.12 0.03 -33.46
N THR A 86 -17.91 0.19 -32.91
CA THR A 86 -17.12 -0.91 -32.34
C THR A 86 -17.37 -1.16 -30.85
N GLY A 87 -18.19 -0.34 -30.18
CA GLY A 87 -18.51 -0.46 -28.76
C GLY A 87 -17.30 -0.24 -27.83
N MET A 88 -16.23 0.39 -28.31
CA MET A 88 -14.99 0.56 -27.54
C MET A 88 -15.11 1.65 -26.48
N LYS A 89 -14.91 1.27 -25.21
CA LYS A 89 -14.79 2.21 -24.08
C LYS A 89 -13.32 2.42 -23.72
N GLY A 90 -12.73 3.53 -24.19
CA GLY A 90 -11.34 3.89 -23.92
C GLY A 90 -10.29 3.06 -24.67
N GLY A 91 -9.01 3.44 -24.51
CA GLY A 91 -7.87 2.83 -25.20
C GLY A 91 -7.42 3.58 -26.47
N LYS A 92 -6.18 3.34 -26.90
CA LYS A 92 -5.62 3.87 -28.14
C LYS A 92 -6.18 3.08 -29.33
N ILE A 93 -6.65 3.78 -30.35
CA ILE A 93 -7.12 3.20 -31.61
C ILE A 93 -5.96 3.29 -32.60
N VAL A 94 -5.63 2.17 -33.24
CA VAL A 94 -4.67 2.15 -34.35
C VAL A 94 -5.45 1.85 -35.62
N ILE A 95 -5.39 2.78 -36.58
CA ILE A 95 -5.99 2.58 -37.90
C ILE A 95 -5.05 1.69 -38.69
N LYS A 96 -5.58 0.58 -39.22
CA LYS A 96 -4.85 -0.26 -40.18
C LYS A 96 -4.78 0.52 -41.51
N LYS A 97 -3.56 0.83 -41.97
CA LYS A 97 -3.34 1.36 -43.32
C LYS A 97 -3.68 0.32 -44.37
#